data_AF-A0A212S9N1-F1
#
_entry.id   AF-A0A212S9N1-F1
#
_cell.length_a   1.000
_cell.length_b   1.000
_cell.length_c   1.000
_cell.angle_alpha   90.00
_cell.angle_beta   90.00
_cell.angle_gamma   90.00
#
_symmetry.space_group_name_H-M   'P 1'
#
loop_
_entity.id
_entity.type
_entity.pdbx_description
1 polymer ?
#
loop_
_entity_poly.entity_id
_entity_poly.type
_entity_poly.pdbx_seq_one_letter_code
_entity_poly.pdbx_strand_id
1 'polypeptide(L)'
;MVEAQHKVSTLKLTDDLEEQEILESLIEQTKPDMPAECRTLDYLLATPFRYGAIYPHGSRFRRAGKTPGVFYAAEQPETAMAELAFYRLLFFAESPQTPWPVNPFEFTAFSVALRTERSLDLTAAPLSDERATWTHPTDYSACQALADDARADHIALLRYESVRDPQHGKNLAVLDRAVFAEPRPLERRTWRLKVGPAGAHAICEFPVGKIGFDRAAFAADPRIAGFVWERPGG
;
A
#
# COMPACT_ATOMS: atom_id res chain seq x y z
N MET A 1 -4.38 -3.44 -1.88
CA MET A 1 -4.28 -3.61 -3.35
C MET A 1 -2.86 -4.02 -3.68
N VAL A 2 -2.68 -4.93 -4.63
CA VAL A 2 -1.37 -5.41 -5.10
C VAL A 2 -1.34 -5.42 -6.62
N GLU A 3 -0.16 -5.28 -7.20
CA GLU A 3 0.00 -5.31 -8.66
C GLU A 3 -0.27 -6.73 -9.18
N ALA A 4 -1.06 -6.85 -10.26
CA ALA A 4 -1.52 -8.16 -10.74
C ALA A 4 -0.42 -8.96 -11.47
N GLN A 5 0.72 -8.34 -11.80
CA GLN A 5 1.71 -8.89 -12.75
C GLN A 5 2.86 -9.69 -12.14
N HIS A 6 2.79 -10.11 -10.87
CA HIS A 6 3.93 -10.76 -10.20
C HIS A 6 4.48 -12.01 -10.90
N LYS A 7 3.66 -12.76 -11.66
CA LYS A 7 4.11 -14.00 -12.36
C LYS A 7 4.61 -13.81 -13.79
N VAL A 8 4.34 -12.65 -14.42
CA VAL A 8 4.66 -12.39 -15.84
C VAL A 8 5.84 -11.43 -15.98
N SER A 9 6.31 -10.85 -14.87
CA SER A 9 7.40 -9.87 -14.93
C SER A 9 8.74 -10.49 -15.35
N THR A 10 9.03 -11.71 -14.92
CA THR A 10 10.27 -12.44 -15.28
C THR A 10 10.20 -13.04 -16.68
N LEU A 11 9.02 -13.39 -17.19
CA LEU A 11 8.83 -13.81 -18.59
C LEU A 11 9.31 -12.78 -19.62
N LYS A 12 9.37 -11.49 -19.26
CA LYS A 12 9.90 -10.44 -20.14
C LYS A 12 11.42 -10.46 -20.24
N LEU A 13 12.08 -11.20 -19.35
CA LEU A 13 13.53 -11.27 -19.19
C LEU A 13 14.08 -12.66 -19.53
N THR A 14 13.24 -13.60 -19.98
CA THR A 14 13.61 -14.98 -20.28
C THR A 14 13.05 -15.42 -21.63
N ASP A 15 13.76 -16.29 -22.32
CA ASP A 15 13.41 -16.78 -23.65
C ASP A 15 12.37 -17.92 -23.60
N ASP A 16 12.36 -18.67 -22.50
CA ASP A 16 11.41 -19.77 -22.26
C ASP A 16 11.00 -19.91 -20.78
N LEU A 17 10.14 -20.90 -20.50
CA LEU A 17 9.62 -21.19 -19.17
C LEU A 17 10.66 -21.82 -18.23
N GLU A 18 11.63 -22.57 -18.76
CA GLU A 18 12.67 -23.22 -17.95
C GLU A 18 13.63 -22.17 -17.41
N GLU A 19 14.05 -21.23 -18.25
CA GLU A 19 14.83 -20.08 -17.84
C GLU A 19 14.06 -19.20 -16.85
N GLN A 20 12.75 -19.03 -17.05
CA GLN A 20 11.90 -18.33 -16.09
C GLN A 20 11.93 -18.99 -14.70
N GLU A 21 11.78 -20.32 -14.64
CA GLU A 21 11.82 -21.07 -13.38
C GLU A 21 13.18 -20.94 -12.67
N ILE A 22 14.28 -20.96 -13.43
CA ILE A 22 15.63 -20.72 -12.89
C ILE A 22 15.74 -19.30 -12.33
N LEU A 23 15.31 -18.29 -13.08
CA LEU A 23 15.37 -16.89 -12.65
C LEU A 23 14.53 -16.65 -11.41
N GLU A 24 13.30 -17.16 -11.36
CA GLU A 24 12.43 -17.08 -10.17
C GLU A 24 13.07 -17.79 -8.97
N SER A 25 13.71 -18.95 -9.18
CA SER A 25 14.41 -19.68 -8.13
C SER A 25 15.62 -18.91 -7.59
N LEU A 26 16.39 -18.25 -8.46
CA LEU A 26 17.51 -17.40 -8.05
C LEU A 26 17.02 -16.17 -7.29
N ILE A 27 15.96 -15.52 -7.78
CA ILE A 27 15.34 -14.38 -7.10
C ILE A 27 14.83 -14.80 -5.72
N GLU A 28 14.17 -15.95 -5.60
CA GLU A 28 13.66 -16.43 -4.31
C GLU A 28 14.77 -16.70 -3.29
N GLN A 29 15.93 -17.22 -3.72
CA GLN A 29 17.10 -17.46 -2.86
C GLN A 29 17.71 -16.19 -2.28
N THR A 30 17.51 -15.03 -2.91
CA THR A 30 18.03 -13.75 -2.41
C THR A 30 17.12 -13.08 -1.37
N LYS A 31 15.87 -13.53 -1.25
CA LYS A 31 14.89 -12.91 -0.35
C LYS A 31 15.16 -13.36 1.09
N PRO A 32 14.96 -12.49 2.10
CA PRO A 32 15.07 -12.89 3.51
C PRO A 32 14.17 -14.08 3.84
N ASP A 33 14.52 -14.86 4.86
CA ASP A 33 13.65 -15.93 5.34
C ASP A 33 12.29 -15.40 5.80
N MET A 34 11.24 -16.14 5.50
CA MET A 34 9.91 -15.86 6.06
C MET A 34 9.93 -16.17 7.57
N PRO A 35 9.50 -15.22 8.44
CA PRO A 35 9.32 -15.48 9.86
C PRO A 35 8.45 -16.74 10.06
N ALA A 36 8.82 -17.60 11.01
CA ALA A 36 8.19 -18.91 11.20
C ALA A 36 6.69 -18.78 11.43
N GLU A 37 6.30 -17.76 12.19
CA GLU A 37 4.94 -17.40 12.53
C GLU A 37 4.09 -16.94 11.33
N CYS A 38 4.69 -16.58 10.20
CA CYS A 38 4.00 -16.13 8.99
C CYS A 38 3.93 -17.22 7.90
N ARG A 39 4.58 -18.38 8.08
CA ARG A 39 4.70 -19.43 7.04
C ARG A 39 3.36 -20.09 6.69
N THR A 40 2.38 -20.02 7.57
CA THR A 40 1.04 -20.58 7.35
C THR A 40 0.10 -19.62 6.62
N LEU A 41 0.49 -18.35 6.48
CA LEU A 41 -0.29 -17.33 5.78
C LEU A 41 -0.04 -17.40 4.27
N ASP A 42 -1.07 -17.06 3.49
CA ASP A 42 -0.92 -16.76 2.07
C ASP A 42 0.14 -15.67 1.87
N TYR A 43 0.91 -15.78 0.79
CA TYR A 43 2.02 -14.86 0.52
C TYR A 43 1.58 -13.38 0.49
N LEU A 44 0.33 -13.07 0.10
CA LEU A 44 -0.20 -11.71 0.11
C LEU A 44 -0.33 -11.11 1.52
N LEU A 45 -0.51 -11.97 2.53
CA LEU A 45 -0.65 -11.60 3.94
C LEU A 45 0.73 -11.65 4.63
N ALA A 46 1.57 -12.60 4.26
CA ALA A 46 2.88 -12.83 4.87
C ALA A 46 3.94 -11.80 4.44
N THR A 47 3.91 -11.38 3.16
CA THR A 47 4.97 -10.56 2.53
C THR A 47 5.32 -9.28 3.31
N PRO A 48 4.36 -8.50 3.84
CA PRO A 48 4.68 -7.28 4.60
C PRO A 48 5.48 -7.51 5.88
N PHE A 49 5.54 -8.74 6.38
CA PHE A 49 6.32 -9.14 7.56
C PHE A 49 7.69 -9.73 7.22
N ARG A 50 7.99 -9.98 5.94
CA ARG A 50 9.24 -10.61 5.48
C ARG A 50 10.42 -9.64 5.36
N TYR A 51 10.18 -8.46 4.81
CA TYR A 51 11.23 -7.50 4.43
C TYR A 51 11.36 -6.34 5.42
N GLY A 52 12.54 -5.75 5.53
CA GLY A 52 12.77 -4.47 6.23
C GLY A 52 12.03 -3.28 5.57
N ALA A 53 11.87 -2.18 6.31
CA ALA A 53 11.27 -0.97 5.77
C ALA A 53 12.29 -0.13 5.00
N ILE A 54 11.81 0.64 4.03
CA ILE A 54 12.61 1.50 3.15
C ILE A 54 13.42 2.52 3.96
N TYR A 55 14.68 2.72 3.59
CA TYR A 55 15.56 3.74 4.17
C TYR A 55 15.47 5.06 3.37
N PRO A 56 15.58 6.24 4.00
CA PRO A 56 15.82 6.48 5.43
C PRO A 56 14.57 6.66 6.29
N HIS A 57 13.36 6.73 5.69
CA HIS A 57 12.17 7.22 6.40
C HIS A 57 11.20 6.15 6.89
N GLY A 58 11.24 4.94 6.33
CA GLY A 58 10.24 3.91 6.60
C GLY A 58 8.86 4.28 6.03
N SER A 59 7.81 4.03 6.80
CA SER A 59 6.41 4.36 6.47
C SER A 59 5.70 4.96 7.68
N ARG A 60 4.41 5.32 7.55
CA ARG A 60 3.66 6.03 8.60
C ARG A 60 3.75 5.36 9.97
N PHE A 61 3.54 4.04 10.06
CA PHE A 61 3.57 3.27 11.32
C PHE A 61 4.73 2.27 11.40
N ARG A 62 5.82 2.51 10.64
CA ARG A 62 7.00 1.62 10.63
C ARG A 62 8.28 2.40 10.39
N ARG A 63 9.21 2.34 11.33
CA ARG A 63 10.56 2.91 11.18
C ARG A 63 11.36 2.24 10.07
N ALA A 64 12.29 3.00 9.48
CA ALA A 64 13.24 2.50 8.48
C ALA A 64 14.12 1.35 8.98
N GLY A 65 14.61 0.52 8.06
CA GLY A 65 15.56 -0.55 8.37
C GLY A 65 14.89 -1.86 8.78
N LYS A 66 15.65 -2.72 9.48
CA LYS A 66 15.20 -4.06 9.89
C LYS A 66 14.30 -4.00 11.13
N THR A 67 13.07 -3.56 10.93
CA THR A 67 12.03 -3.41 11.97
C THR A 67 10.88 -4.37 11.73
N PRO A 68 10.01 -4.67 12.73
CA PRO A 68 8.84 -5.51 12.51
C PRO A 68 7.94 -5.00 11.37
N GLY A 69 7.31 -5.91 10.64
CA GLY A 69 6.42 -5.60 9.52
C GLY A 69 5.18 -4.82 9.91
N VAL A 70 4.54 -4.23 8.89
CA VAL A 70 3.19 -3.65 8.98
C VAL A 70 2.44 -4.01 7.71
N PHE A 71 1.28 -4.65 7.86
CA PHE A 71 0.36 -4.84 6.74
C PHE A 71 -0.63 -3.67 6.70
N TYR A 72 -0.63 -2.94 5.59
CA TYR A 72 -1.50 -1.79 5.36
C TYR A 72 -2.73 -2.18 4.56
N ALA A 73 -3.90 -1.79 5.05
CA ALA A 73 -5.17 -1.99 4.37
C ALA A 73 -6.07 -0.76 4.53
N ALA A 74 -7.20 -0.78 3.83
CA ALA A 74 -8.29 0.17 4.01
C ALA A 74 -9.59 -0.59 4.25
N GLU A 75 -10.52 0.02 4.98
CA GLU A 75 -11.86 -0.54 5.21
C GLU A 75 -12.68 -0.57 3.92
N GLN A 76 -12.39 0.33 2.97
CA GLN A 76 -13.07 0.44 1.68
C GLN A 76 -12.08 0.38 0.51
N PRO A 77 -12.44 -0.25 -0.61
CA PRO A 77 -11.57 -0.32 -1.78
C PRO A 77 -11.26 1.05 -2.39
N GLU A 78 -12.16 2.03 -2.25
CA GLU A 78 -11.99 3.40 -2.73
C GLU A 78 -10.82 4.09 -2.03
N THR A 79 -10.73 3.97 -0.70
CA THR A 79 -9.63 4.50 0.10
C THR A 79 -8.30 3.81 -0.24
N ALA A 80 -8.31 2.48 -0.42
CA ALA A 80 -7.13 1.76 -0.88
C ALA A 80 -6.68 2.20 -2.29
N MET A 81 -7.64 2.51 -3.18
CA MET A 81 -7.34 3.04 -4.51
C MET A 81 -6.78 4.46 -4.45
N ALA A 82 -7.26 5.30 -3.54
CA ALA A 82 -6.74 6.65 -3.36
C ALA A 82 -5.27 6.66 -2.93
N GLU A 83 -4.91 5.83 -1.93
CA GLU A 83 -3.51 5.64 -1.52
C GLU A 83 -2.66 5.13 -2.68
N LEU A 84 -3.15 4.13 -3.43
CA LEU A 84 -2.45 3.57 -4.59
C LEU A 84 -2.25 4.60 -5.71
N ALA A 85 -3.30 5.34 -6.07
CA ALA A 85 -3.26 6.38 -7.11
C ALA A 85 -2.30 7.49 -6.72
N PHE A 86 -2.30 7.91 -5.45
CA PHE A 86 -1.34 8.89 -4.93
C PHE A 86 0.10 8.42 -5.13
N TYR A 87 0.45 7.21 -4.69
CA TYR A 87 1.84 6.73 -4.85
C TYR A 87 2.24 6.50 -6.31
N ARG A 88 1.29 6.15 -7.18
CA ARG A 88 1.55 6.10 -8.63
C ARG A 88 1.84 7.49 -9.19
N LEU A 89 1.07 8.51 -8.80
CA LEU A 89 1.36 9.89 -9.19
C LEU A 89 2.69 10.35 -8.57
N LEU A 90 2.99 10.04 -7.31
CA LEU A 90 4.27 10.41 -6.69
C LEU A 90 5.47 9.90 -7.49
N PHE A 91 5.42 8.66 -7.99
CA PHE A 91 6.45 8.14 -8.89
C PHE A 91 6.65 9.02 -10.15
N PHE A 92 5.56 9.46 -10.78
CA PHE A 92 5.64 10.37 -11.92
C PHE A 92 6.12 11.78 -11.51
N ALA A 93 5.83 12.22 -10.29
CA ALA A 93 6.30 13.50 -9.75
C ALA A 93 7.83 13.49 -9.60
N GLU A 94 8.36 12.36 -9.11
CA GLU A 94 9.80 12.11 -8.93
C GLU A 94 10.53 11.82 -10.25
N SER A 95 9.80 11.50 -11.32
CA SER A 95 10.34 11.34 -12.68
C SER A 95 9.57 12.17 -13.72
N PRO A 96 9.80 13.51 -13.79
CA PRO A 96 9.03 14.42 -14.65
C PRO A 96 9.11 14.12 -16.15
N GLN A 97 10.18 13.47 -16.60
CA GLN A 97 10.41 13.13 -18.02
C GLN A 97 9.77 11.80 -18.43
N THR A 98 9.30 10.97 -17.49
CA THR A 98 8.64 9.71 -17.82
C THR A 98 7.31 9.99 -18.52
N PRO A 99 7.09 9.49 -19.75
CA PRO A 99 5.84 9.69 -20.47
C PRO A 99 4.69 8.95 -19.78
N TRP A 100 3.46 9.34 -20.10
CA TRP A 100 2.29 8.63 -19.58
C TRP A 100 2.24 7.18 -20.09
N PRO A 101 1.78 6.22 -19.26
CA PRO A 101 1.66 4.85 -19.69
C PRO A 101 0.55 4.73 -20.74
N VAL A 102 0.83 4.01 -21.82
CA VAL A 102 -0.15 3.75 -22.90
C VAL A 102 -1.30 2.87 -22.37
N ASN A 103 -0.96 1.86 -21.57
CA ASN A 103 -1.92 0.91 -21.02
C ASN A 103 -2.19 1.21 -19.53
N PRO A 104 -3.43 0.98 -19.05
CA PRO A 104 -3.73 1.02 -17.63
C PRO A 104 -2.89 0.01 -16.84
N PHE A 105 -2.54 0.37 -15.61
CA PHE A 105 -1.97 -0.57 -14.65
C PHE A 105 -3.06 -1.52 -14.15
N GLU A 106 -2.74 -2.80 -13.98
CA GLU A 106 -3.67 -3.79 -13.45
C GLU A 106 -3.31 -4.15 -12.00
N PHE A 107 -4.32 -4.11 -11.14
CA PHE A 107 -4.21 -4.41 -9.72
C PHE A 107 -5.25 -5.43 -9.28
N THR A 108 -4.89 -6.21 -8.29
CA THR A 108 -5.81 -7.03 -7.52
C THR A 108 -6.10 -6.34 -6.18
N ALA A 109 -7.35 -5.93 -5.99
CA ALA A 109 -7.86 -5.64 -4.65
C ALA A 109 -8.27 -6.97 -4.01
N PHE A 110 -7.85 -7.22 -2.77
CA PHE A 110 -8.31 -8.37 -2.03
C PHE A 110 -8.73 -7.96 -0.63
N SER A 111 -9.69 -8.70 -0.06
CA SER A 111 -10.15 -8.50 1.31
C SER A 111 -9.54 -9.52 2.25
N VAL A 112 -9.44 -9.14 3.52
CA VAL A 112 -8.93 -9.98 4.61
C VAL A 112 -9.89 -9.89 5.79
N ALA A 113 -10.10 -11.00 6.50
CA ALA A 113 -10.80 -10.97 7.78
C ALA A 113 -9.79 -10.63 8.90
N LEU A 114 -10.11 -9.60 9.68
CA LEU A 114 -9.31 -9.17 10.81
C LEU A 114 -10.10 -9.34 12.10
N ARG A 115 -9.48 -9.90 13.13
CA ARG A 115 -10.05 -10.04 14.47
C ARG A 115 -8.97 -9.76 15.52
N THR A 116 -9.26 -8.86 16.43
CA THR A 116 -8.39 -8.54 17.56
C THR A 116 -9.21 -8.06 18.75
N GLU A 117 -8.72 -8.32 19.95
CA GLU A 117 -9.24 -7.73 21.19
C GLU A 117 -8.53 -6.43 21.55
N ARG A 118 -7.36 -6.17 20.93
CA ARG A 118 -6.51 -5.02 21.25
C ARG A 118 -6.19 -4.23 19.98
N SER A 119 -6.84 -3.08 19.86
CA SER A 119 -6.65 -2.11 18.79
C SER A 119 -6.64 -0.69 19.34
N LEU A 120 -6.09 0.24 18.57
CA LEU A 120 -6.30 1.68 18.77
C LEU A 120 -7.06 2.23 17.57
N ASP A 121 -8.07 3.04 17.85
CA ASP A 121 -8.74 3.87 16.86
C ASP A 121 -8.29 5.33 17.05
N LEU A 122 -7.41 5.80 16.17
CA LEU A 122 -6.89 7.17 16.19
C LEU A 122 -7.98 8.20 15.87
N THR A 123 -9.13 7.75 15.37
CA THR A 123 -10.26 8.60 15.00
C THR A 123 -11.26 8.78 16.15
N ALA A 124 -11.00 8.14 17.29
CA ALA A 124 -11.74 8.31 18.53
C ALA A 124 -10.91 9.07 19.57
N ALA A 125 -11.59 9.75 20.49
CA ALA A 125 -10.94 10.42 21.62
C ALA A 125 -10.24 9.39 22.54
N PRO A 126 -9.09 9.74 23.14
CA PRO A 126 -8.42 11.04 23.08
C PRO A 126 -7.53 11.23 21.84
N LEU A 127 -7.26 10.19 21.06
CA LEU A 127 -6.30 10.24 19.95
C LEU A 127 -6.77 11.14 18.79
N SER A 128 -8.08 11.34 18.63
CA SER A 128 -8.64 12.26 17.65
C SER A 128 -8.21 13.72 17.89
N ASP A 129 -7.88 14.09 19.12
CA ASP A 129 -7.49 15.46 19.47
C ASP A 129 -6.09 15.78 18.91
N GLU A 130 -5.28 14.75 18.68
CA GLU A 130 -3.95 14.83 18.07
C GLU A 130 -3.99 14.60 16.55
N ARG A 131 -5.17 14.76 15.92
CA ARG A 131 -5.36 14.50 14.48
C ARG A 131 -4.32 15.17 13.60
N ALA A 132 -4.02 16.45 13.83
CA ALA A 132 -3.03 17.18 13.04
C ALA A 132 -1.64 16.52 13.07
N THR A 133 -1.27 15.92 14.20
CA THR A 133 0.01 15.24 14.41
C THR A 133 0.07 13.94 13.61
N TRP A 134 -0.91 13.05 13.77
CA TRP A 134 -0.86 11.74 13.11
C TRP A 134 -1.31 11.76 11.64
N THR A 135 -1.90 12.86 11.17
CA THR A 135 -2.20 13.09 9.74
C THR A 135 -1.11 13.85 8.98
N HIS A 136 0.01 14.22 9.61
CA HIS A 136 1.07 14.98 8.92
C HIS A 136 1.51 14.26 7.63
N PRO A 137 1.58 14.94 6.46
CA PRO A 137 1.67 14.26 5.16
C PRO A 137 3.00 13.53 4.95
N THR A 138 4.09 14.03 5.53
CA THR A 138 5.47 13.57 5.27
C THR A 138 6.30 13.29 6.53
N ASP A 139 5.83 13.72 7.70
CA ASP A 139 6.50 13.49 8.98
C ASP A 139 5.73 12.38 9.67
N TYR A 140 6.41 11.26 9.87
CA TYR A 140 5.85 10.07 10.45
C TYR A 140 6.38 9.81 11.86
N SER A 141 7.20 10.70 12.42
CA SER A 141 7.86 10.50 13.72
C SER A 141 6.88 10.15 14.84
N ALA A 142 5.79 10.92 14.98
CA ALA A 142 4.76 10.67 15.98
C ALA A 142 4.01 9.35 15.73
N CYS A 143 3.65 9.05 14.48
CA CYS A 143 2.99 7.78 14.13
C CYS A 143 3.91 6.57 14.35
N GLN A 144 5.20 6.70 14.08
CA GLN A 144 6.19 5.66 14.32
C GLN A 144 6.39 5.41 15.80
N ALA A 145 6.49 6.47 16.61
CA ALA A 145 6.53 6.36 18.07
C ALA A 145 5.28 5.68 18.61
N LEU A 146 4.09 6.13 18.18
CA LEU A 146 2.82 5.51 18.56
C LEU A 146 2.76 4.02 18.19
N ALA A 147 3.30 3.62 17.03
CA ALA A 147 3.34 2.22 16.62
C ALA A 147 4.36 1.38 17.41
N ASP A 148 5.43 1.99 17.92
CA ASP A 148 6.39 1.33 18.81
C ASP A 148 5.73 1.10 20.19
N ASP A 149 5.08 2.13 20.75
CA ASP A 149 4.36 2.05 22.01
C ASP A 149 3.19 1.05 21.95
N ALA A 150 2.41 1.09 20.86
CA ALA A 150 1.35 0.13 20.61
C ALA A 150 1.87 -1.32 20.64
N ARG A 151 3.03 -1.58 20.03
CA ARG A 151 3.64 -2.92 20.07
C ARG A 151 4.10 -3.31 21.48
N ALA A 152 4.70 -2.38 22.22
CA ALA A 152 5.11 -2.61 23.60
C ALA A 152 3.91 -2.97 24.49
N ASP A 153 2.74 -2.38 24.21
CA ASP A 153 1.48 -2.67 24.89
C ASP A 153 0.69 -3.82 24.28
N HIS A 154 1.25 -4.58 23.32
CA HIS A 154 0.58 -5.69 22.63
C HIS A 154 -0.73 -5.31 21.91
N ILE A 155 -0.82 -4.07 21.43
CA ILE A 155 -1.84 -3.63 20.48
C ILE A 155 -1.45 -4.12 19.09
N ALA A 156 -2.40 -4.77 18.42
CA ALA A 156 -2.13 -5.51 17.20
C ALA A 156 -2.62 -4.78 15.93
N LEU A 157 -3.49 -3.78 16.08
CA LEU A 157 -4.14 -3.08 14.98
C LEU A 157 -4.32 -1.59 15.29
N LEU A 158 -3.95 -0.73 14.34
CA LEU A 158 -4.25 0.70 14.39
C LEU A 158 -5.25 1.04 13.28
N ARG A 159 -6.32 1.76 13.63
CA ARG A 159 -7.29 2.32 12.70
C ARG A 159 -7.12 3.83 12.63
N TYR A 160 -7.05 4.40 11.43
CA TYR A 160 -6.72 5.81 11.22
C TYR A 160 -7.33 6.33 9.92
N GLU A 161 -7.34 7.65 9.70
CA GLU A 161 -7.79 8.23 8.44
C GLU A 161 -6.70 8.19 7.37
N SER A 162 -7.10 7.89 6.15
CA SER A 162 -6.24 8.14 5.00
C SER A 162 -6.03 9.65 4.84
N VAL A 163 -4.76 10.02 4.77
CA VAL A 163 -4.34 11.40 4.48
C VAL A 163 -4.47 11.70 2.98
N ARG A 164 -4.55 10.67 2.14
CA ARG A 164 -4.57 10.80 0.66
C ARG A 164 -5.93 10.58 0.05
N ASP A 165 -6.83 9.86 0.70
CA ASP A 165 -8.23 9.80 0.30
C ASP A 165 -8.88 11.17 0.50
N PRO A 166 -9.41 11.83 -0.57
CA PRO A 166 -10.13 13.10 -0.43
C PRO A 166 -11.36 13.01 0.49
N GLN A 167 -11.92 11.81 0.68
CA GLN A 167 -13.03 11.57 1.61
C GLN A 167 -12.55 11.16 3.01
N HIS A 168 -11.24 11.09 3.25
CA HIS A 168 -10.64 10.66 4.51
C HIS A 168 -11.18 9.32 5.01
N GLY A 169 -11.39 8.37 4.10
CA GLY A 169 -11.77 7.01 4.44
C GLY A 169 -10.73 6.33 5.34
N LYS A 170 -11.11 5.20 5.93
CA LYS A 170 -10.38 4.64 7.07
C LYS A 170 -9.39 3.58 6.62
N ASN A 171 -8.16 3.76 7.04
CA ASN A 171 -7.06 2.83 6.85
C ASN A 171 -6.78 2.04 8.14
N LEU A 172 -6.15 0.89 7.93
CA LEU A 172 -5.73 -0.05 8.96
C LEU A 172 -4.24 -0.31 8.82
N ALA A 173 -3.51 -0.27 9.94
CA ALA A 173 -2.14 -0.74 10.05
C ALA A 173 -2.12 -1.94 11.00
N VAL A 174 -1.97 -3.14 10.42
CA VAL A 174 -1.86 -4.41 11.15
C VAL A 174 -0.41 -4.57 11.58
N LEU A 175 -0.17 -4.48 12.90
CA LEU A 175 1.16 -4.56 13.51
C LEU A 175 1.57 -6.00 13.81
N ASP A 176 0.59 -6.88 14.04
CA ASP A 176 0.79 -8.29 14.33
C ASP A 176 -0.05 -9.16 13.37
N ARG A 177 0.60 -10.17 12.78
CA ARG A 177 -0.03 -11.16 11.91
C ARG A 177 -1.16 -11.94 12.59
N ALA A 178 -1.15 -12.07 13.92
CA ALA A 178 -2.19 -12.77 14.69
C ALA A 178 -3.60 -12.20 14.50
N VAL A 179 -3.70 -10.97 13.99
CA VAL A 179 -4.99 -10.31 13.71
C VAL A 179 -5.70 -10.95 12.52
N PHE A 180 -5.00 -11.62 11.61
CA PHE A 180 -5.68 -12.31 10.50
C PHE A 180 -6.53 -13.45 11.04
N ALA A 181 -7.85 -13.32 10.89
CA ALA A 181 -8.80 -14.36 11.28
C ALA A 181 -8.80 -15.54 10.30
N GLU A 182 -8.40 -15.29 9.05
CA GLU A 182 -8.26 -16.29 7.99
C GLU A 182 -6.84 -16.25 7.42
N PRO A 183 -6.20 -17.40 7.15
CA PRO A 183 -4.83 -17.43 6.65
C PRO A 183 -4.72 -17.07 5.16
N ARG A 184 -5.84 -16.80 4.47
CA ARG A 184 -5.91 -16.52 3.03
C ARG A 184 -6.82 -15.31 2.77
N PRO A 185 -6.61 -14.56 1.68
CA PRO A 185 -7.54 -13.51 1.27
C PRO A 185 -8.92 -14.09 0.93
N LEU A 186 -9.97 -13.31 1.17
CA LEU A 186 -11.37 -13.75 0.98
C LEU A 186 -11.85 -13.48 -0.44
N GLU A 187 -12.08 -12.20 -0.76
CA GLU A 187 -12.48 -11.76 -2.08
C GLU A 187 -11.29 -11.22 -2.84
N ARG A 188 -11.33 -11.31 -4.18
CA ARG A 188 -10.37 -10.67 -5.09
C ARG A 188 -11.15 -9.97 -6.20
N ARG A 189 -10.73 -8.76 -6.54
CA ARG A 189 -11.32 -7.93 -7.60
C ARG A 189 -10.22 -7.33 -8.46
N THR A 190 -10.41 -7.36 -9.76
CA THR A 190 -9.50 -6.74 -10.73
C THR A 190 -9.84 -5.28 -10.90
N TRP A 191 -8.84 -4.42 -10.72
CA TRP A 191 -8.92 -2.99 -10.94
C TRP A 191 -7.92 -2.56 -12.00
N ARG A 192 -8.37 -1.74 -12.95
CA ARG A 192 -7.50 -1.06 -13.91
C ARG A 192 -7.39 0.41 -13.56
N LEU A 193 -6.17 0.89 -13.33
CA LEU A 193 -5.87 2.30 -13.04
C LEU A 193 -5.19 2.94 -14.24
N LYS A 194 -5.85 3.91 -14.85
CA LYS A 194 -5.26 4.80 -15.86
C LYS A 194 -4.79 6.09 -15.18
N VAL A 195 -3.55 6.48 -15.41
CA VAL A 195 -3.01 7.80 -15.05
C VAL A 195 -2.67 8.56 -16.33
N GLY A 196 -2.89 9.87 -16.33
CA GLY A 196 -2.66 10.70 -17.51
C GLY A 196 -2.83 12.19 -17.22
N PRO A 197 -2.85 13.04 -18.27
CA PRO A 197 -2.94 14.48 -18.11
C PRO A 197 -4.17 14.94 -17.32
N ALA A 198 -5.28 14.21 -17.35
CA ALA A 198 -6.51 14.57 -16.65
C ALA A 198 -6.58 14.13 -15.18
N GLY A 199 -5.59 13.37 -14.69
CA GLY A 199 -5.64 12.76 -13.36
C GLY A 199 -5.54 11.23 -13.40
N ALA A 200 -6.09 10.58 -12.39
CA ALA A 200 -6.09 9.13 -12.21
C ALA A 200 -7.53 8.59 -12.19
N HIS A 201 -7.79 7.54 -12.97
CA HIS A 201 -9.11 6.94 -13.13
C HIS A 201 -9.01 5.42 -12.96
N ALA A 202 -9.80 4.87 -12.05
CA ALA A 202 -9.82 3.44 -11.78
C ALA A 202 -11.16 2.82 -12.15
N ILE A 203 -11.13 1.63 -12.74
CA ILE A 203 -12.31 0.84 -13.08
C ILE A 203 -12.17 -0.56 -12.48
N CYS A 204 -13.19 -1.00 -11.76
CA CYS A 204 -13.35 -2.38 -11.30
C CYS A 204 -14.17 -3.16 -12.33
N GLU A 205 -13.71 -4.35 -12.69
CA GLU A 205 -14.42 -5.21 -13.65
C GLU A 205 -15.71 -5.80 -13.05
N PHE A 206 -15.64 -6.34 -11.81
CA PHE A 206 -16.80 -6.92 -11.14
C PHE A 206 -16.70 -6.85 -9.59
N PRO A 207 -17.74 -6.37 -8.89
CA PRO A 207 -18.86 -5.60 -9.45
C PRO A 207 -18.33 -4.32 -10.15
N VAL A 208 -19.07 -3.85 -11.15
CA VAL A 208 -18.64 -2.67 -11.92
C VAL A 208 -18.57 -1.46 -10.99
N GLY A 209 -17.40 -0.85 -10.91
CA GLY A 209 -17.13 0.33 -10.10
C GLY A 209 -16.20 1.29 -10.82
N LYS A 210 -16.35 2.60 -10.58
CA LYS A 210 -15.51 3.64 -11.18
C LYS A 210 -15.11 4.64 -10.11
N ILE A 211 -13.84 5.01 -10.10
CA ILE A 211 -13.28 6.02 -9.19
C ILE A 211 -12.45 6.99 -10.05
N GLY A 212 -12.61 8.29 -9.81
CA GLY A 212 -11.84 9.33 -10.48
C GLY A 212 -11.19 10.26 -9.46
N PHE A 213 -9.92 10.58 -9.70
CA PHE A 213 -9.15 11.56 -8.98
C PHE A 213 -8.64 12.58 -10.01
N ASP A 214 -9.17 13.80 -9.94
CA ASP A 214 -8.73 14.89 -10.81
C ASP A 214 -7.34 15.42 -10.39
N ARG A 215 -6.89 16.49 -11.04
CA ARG A 215 -5.58 17.11 -10.74
C ARG A 215 -5.50 17.69 -9.32
N ALA A 216 -6.62 18.02 -8.70
CA ALA A 216 -6.70 18.66 -7.38
C ALA A 216 -6.85 17.65 -6.24
N ALA A 217 -7.27 16.41 -6.52
CA ALA A 217 -7.58 15.38 -5.54
C ALA A 217 -6.50 15.18 -4.46
N PHE A 218 -5.23 15.35 -4.82
CA PHE A 218 -4.10 15.12 -3.90
C PHE A 218 -3.27 16.40 -3.65
N ALA A 219 -3.73 17.57 -4.10
CA ALA A 219 -2.95 18.81 -4.11
C ALA A 219 -2.55 19.32 -2.71
N ALA A 220 -3.19 18.82 -1.66
CA ALA A 220 -2.83 19.13 -0.27
C ALA A 220 -1.51 18.47 0.18
N ASP A 221 -1.04 17.41 -0.50
CA ASP A 221 0.24 16.77 -0.17
C ASP A 221 1.40 17.53 -0.84
N PRO A 222 2.36 18.08 -0.08
CA PRO A 222 3.43 18.91 -0.63
C PRO A 222 4.33 18.16 -1.61
N ARG A 223 4.37 16.82 -1.54
CA ARG A 223 5.21 15.99 -2.42
C ARG A 223 4.79 16.04 -3.88
N ILE A 224 3.57 16.48 -4.17
CA ILE A 224 3.06 16.61 -5.55
C ILE A 224 2.71 18.06 -5.92
N ALA A 225 3.08 19.06 -5.09
CA ALA A 225 2.74 20.45 -5.34
C ALA A 225 3.29 20.99 -6.68
N GLY A 226 4.44 20.46 -7.13
CA GLY A 226 5.08 20.82 -8.40
C GLY A 226 4.79 19.84 -9.56
N PHE A 227 3.70 19.09 -9.49
CA PHE A 227 3.45 18.00 -10.44
C PHE A 227 3.29 18.49 -11.90
N VAL A 228 4.10 17.93 -12.79
CA VAL A 228 4.03 18.21 -14.23
C VAL A 228 3.03 17.25 -14.89
N TRP A 229 1.86 17.77 -15.25
CA TRP A 229 0.78 17.00 -15.90
C TRP A 229 0.98 16.84 -17.42
N GLU A 230 1.56 17.85 -18.06
CA GLU A 230 1.87 17.84 -19.49
C GLU A 230 3.27 17.26 -19.70
N ARG A 231 3.36 16.12 -20.38
CA ARG A 231 4.58 15.31 -20.47
C ARG A 231 4.99 15.04 -21.91
N PRO A 232 6.29 14.83 -22.20
CA PRO A 232 6.75 14.52 -23.56
C PRO A 232 6.07 13.26 -24.11
N GLY A 233 5.64 13.30 -25.37
CA GLY A 233 5.00 12.15 -26.04
C GLY A 233 3.50 11.97 -25.77
N GLY A 234 2.85 12.98 -25.18
CA GLY A 234 1.39 13.08 -25.05
C GLY A 234 0.77 14.10 -26.00
#